data_AF-A0A090VY09-F1
#
_entry.id   AF-A0A090VY09-F1
#
_cell.length_a   1.000
_cell.length_b   1.000
_cell.length_c   1.000
_cell.angle_alpha   90.00
_cell.angle_beta   90.00
_cell.angle_gamma   90.00
#
_symmetry.space_group_name_H-M   'P 1'
#
loop_
_entity.id
_entity.type
_entity.pdbx_description
1 polymer ?
#
loop_
_entity_poly.entity_id
_entity_poly.type
_entity_poly.pdbx_seq_one_letter_code
_entity_poly.pdbx_strand_id
1 'polypeptide(L)'
;MVTGYVEKNNLKHVFRVAQKVEADNFLKQHVVEIHQSVNGAIALRLRQCNFVVNLGSLKLLDKKINNLKAFYKKSLKEKTLDKYSKVNLQFDNQVVCTKT
;
A
#
# COMPACT_ATOMS: atom_id res chain seq x y z
N MET A 1 -9.33 -7.75 -3.82
CA MET A 1 -9.96 -7.18 -5.03
C MET A 1 -8.92 -6.38 -5.80
N VAL A 2 -9.00 -6.32 -7.13
CA VAL A 2 -8.15 -5.45 -7.98
C VAL A 2 -9.05 -4.40 -8.62
N THR A 3 -8.64 -3.13 -8.58
CA THR A 3 -9.43 -1.98 -9.08
C THR A 3 -8.55 -1.00 -9.88
N GLY A 4 -9.20 -0.05 -10.56
CA GLY A 4 -8.54 1.00 -11.32
C GLY A 4 -8.23 0.63 -12.77
N TYR A 5 -7.28 1.33 -13.38
CA TYR A 5 -6.90 1.16 -14.77
C TYR A 5 -5.90 0.01 -14.92
N VAL A 6 -6.43 -1.17 -15.21
CA VAL A 6 -5.67 -2.40 -15.37
C VAL A 6 -5.95 -2.97 -16.76
N GLU A 7 -5.04 -2.72 -17.70
CA GLU A 7 -5.12 -3.28 -19.03
C GLU A 7 -4.91 -4.80 -18.98
N LYS A 8 -5.79 -5.56 -19.63
CA LYS A 8 -5.71 -7.04 -19.68
C LYS A 8 -4.36 -7.55 -20.17
N ASN A 9 -3.69 -6.79 -21.05
CA ASN A 9 -2.40 -7.15 -21.63
C ASN A 9 -1.20 -6.62 -20.82
N ASN A 10 -1.43 -5.83 -19.76
CA ASN A 10 -0.39 -5.24 -18.94
C ASN A 10 -0.70 -5.34 -17.43
N LEU A 11 -0.74 -6.59 -16.96
CA LEU A 11 -1.00 -6.94 -15.55
C LEU A 11 0.26 -6.98 -14.69
N LYS A 12 1.44 -6.67 -15.25
CA LYS A 12 2.73 -6.94 -14.62
C LYS A 12 2.88 -6.31 -13.24
N HIS A 13 2.41 -5.07 -13.07
CA HIS A 13 2.54 -4.36 -11.80
C HIS A 13 1.60 -4.94 -10.73
N VAL A 14 0.31 -5.07 -11.05
CA VAL A 14 -0.68 -5.68 -10.15
C VAL A 14 -0.26 -7.10 -9.77
N PHE A 15 0.15 -7.92 -10.74
CA PHE A 15 0.56 -9.30 -10.50
C PHE A 15 1.74 -9.38 -9.54
N ARG A 16 2.77 -8.55 -9.74
CA ARG A 16 3.93 -8.49 -8.83
C ARG A 16 3.54 -8.10 -7.41
N VAL A 17 2.62 -7.14 -7.26
CA VAL A 17 2.13 -6.73 -5.93
C VAL A 17 1.26 -7.81 -5.31
N ALA A 18 0.39 -8.46 -6.08
CA ALA A 18 -0.45 -9.56 -5.61
C ALA A 18 0.39 -10.74 -5.11
N GLN A 19 1.44 -11.13 -5.85
CA GLN A 19 2.41 -12.14 -5.39
C GLN A 19 3.09 -11.72 -4.08
N LYS A 20 3.47 -10.44 -3.96
CA LYS A 20 4.07 -9.93 -2.72
C LYS A 20 3.09 -9.96 -1.55
N VAL A 21 1.82 -9.65 -1.78
CA VAL A 21 0.76 -9.72 -0.77
C VAL A 21 0.55 -11.17 -0.33
N GLU A 22 0.50 -12.12 -1.28
CA GLU A 22 0.27 -13.53 -0.98
C GLU A 22 1.44 -14.17 -0.20
N ALA A 23 2.68 -13.77 -0.52
CA ALA A 23 3.89 -14.29 0.14
C ALA A 23 4.16 -13.68 1.53
N ASP A 24 3.43 -12.64 1.94
CA ASP A 24 3.71 -11.89 3.17
C ASP A 24 2.51 -11.92 4.11
N ASN A 25 2.65 -12.56 5.26
CA ASN A 25 1.54 -12.76 6.22
C ASN A 25 0.87 -11.44 6.65
N PHE A 26 1.65 -10.38 6.89
CA PHE A 26 1.07 -9.09 7.27
C PHE A 26 0.22 -8.54 6.12
N LEU A 27 0.74 -8.53 4.90
CA LEU A 27 -0.01 -8.02 3.76
C LEU A 27 -1.24 -8.87 3.47
N LYS A 28 -1.12 -10.20 3.49
CA LYS A 28 -2.23 -11.13 3.26
C LYS A 28 -3.38 -10.92 4.24
N GLN A 29 -3.07 -10.62 5.50
CA GLN A 29 -4.08 -10.37 6.54
C GLN A 29 -4.77 -8.99 6.39
N HIS A 30 -4.02 -7.97 5.98
CA HIS A 30 -4.48 -6.59 6.06
C HIS A 30 -4.89 -6.00 4.71
N VAL A 31 -4.29 -6.38 3.59
CA VAL A 31 -4.61 -5.80 2.27
C VAL A 31 -5.93 -6.38 1.74
N VAL A 32 -6.86 -5.49 1.39
CA VAL A 32 -8.17 -5.88 0.81
C VAL A 32 -8.32 -5.46 -0.66
N GLU A 33 -7.58 -4.43 -1.09
CA GLU A 33 -7.62 -3.91 -2.45
C GLU A 33 -6.24 -3.51 -2.95
N ILE A 34 -5.96 -3.87 -4.20
CA ILE A 34 -4.84 -3.35 -4.99
C ILE A 34 -5.43 -2.48 -6.10
N HIS A 35 -5.16 -1.19 -6.05
CA HIS A 35 -5.62 -0.22 -7.05
C HIS A 35 -4.45 0.19 -7.95
N GLN A 36 -4.65 0.16 -9.27
CA GLN A 36 -3.69 0.69 -10.24
C GLN A 36 -4.25 1.96 -10.90
N SER A 37 -3.47 3.04 -10.91
CA SER A 37 -3.80 4.25 -11.68
C SER A 37 -3.39 4.12 -13.15
N VAL A 38 -3.86 5.05 -13.99
CA VAL A 38 -3.60 5.07 -15.44
C VAL A 38 -2.09 5.10 -15.77
N ASN A 39 -1.28 5.74 -14.92
CA ASN A 39 0.19 5.77 -15.06
C ASN A 39 0.91 4.54 -14.46
N GLY A 40 0.18 3.48 -14.09
CA GLY A 40 0.74 2.25 -13.54
C GLY A 40 1.23 2.33 -12.09
N ALA A 41 0.95 3.43 -11.39
CA ALA A 41 1.22 3.55 -9.96
C ALA A 41 0.23 2.72 -9.13
N ILE A 42 0.70 2.15 -8.04
CA ILE A 42 -0.10 1.26 -7.18
C ILE A 42 -0.45 1.95 -5.86
N ALA A 43 -1.70 1.74 -5.43
CA ALA A 43 -2.18 2.03 -4.10
C ALA A 43 -2.81 0.78 -3.48
N LEU A 44 -2.77 0.69 -2.15
CA LEU A 44 -3.37 -0.40 -1.38
C LEU A 44 -4.42 0.16 -0.42
N ARG A 45 -5.51 -0.58 -0.24
CA ARG A 45 -6.43 -0.39 0.89
C ARG A 45 -6.21 -1.48 1.92
N LEU A 46 -6.11 -1.08 3.19
CA LEU A 46 -6.01 -1.99 4.31
C LEU A 46 -7.38 -2.17 4.99
N ARG A 47 -7.58 -3.34 5.59
CA ARG A 47 -8.74 -3.67 6.42
C ARG A 47 -8.76 -2.74 7.64
N GLN A 48 -9.94 -2.23 7.98
CA GLN A 48 -10.16 -1.40 9.19
C GLN A 48 -9.20 -0.19 9.28
N CYS A 49 -8.84 0.40 8.14
CA CYS A 49 -8.04 1.62 8.07
C CYS A 49 -8.72 2.61 7.13
N ASN A 50 -8.82 3.86 7.56
CA ASN A 50 -9.45 4.93 6.78
C ASN A 50 -8.51 5.58 5.76
N PHE A 51 -7.20 5.27 5.83
CA PHE A 51 -6.22 5.79 4.88
C PHE A 51 -5.98 4.86 3.70
N VAL A 52 -5.62 5.47 2.57
CA VAL A 52 -5.07 4.78 1.41
C VAL A 52 -3.54 4.78 1.49
N VAL A 53 -2.93 3.64 1.19
CA VAL A 53 -1.46 3.50 1.14
C VAL A 53 -0.99 3.67 -0.30
N ASN A 54 -0.24 4.73 -0.59
CA ASN A 54 0.31 4.99 -1.91
C ASN A 54 1.73 4.41 -2.02
N LEU A 55 1.87 3.33 -2.79
CA LEU A 55 3.19 2.75 -3.12
C LEU A 55 3.86 3.52 -4.27
N GLY A 56 3.05 4.01 -5.22
CA GLY A 56 3.56 4.60 -6.46
C GLY A 56 4.17 3.54 -7.37
N SER A 57 5.40 3.79 -7.85
CA SER A 57 6.14 2.81 -8.64
C SER A 57 6.62 1.62 -7.80
N LEU A 58 6.89 0.50 -8.44
CA LEU A 58 7.37 -0.72 -7.76
C LEU A 58 8.87 -0.73 -7.44
N LYS A 59 9.57 0.41 -7.65
CA LYS A 59 10.95 0.56 -7.21
C LYS A 59 11.02 0.43 -5.69
N LEU A 60 12.00 -0.33 -5.20
CA LEU A 60 12.24 -0.59 -3.78
C LEU A 60 10.98 -1.13 -3.04
N LEU A 61 10.18 -1.98 -3.70
CA LEU A 61 8.92 -2.50 -3.15
C LEU A 61 9.10 -3.10 -1.74
N ASP A 62 10.12 -3.92 -1.52
CA ASP A 62 10.37 -4.54 -0.20
C ASP A 62 10.65 -3.50 0.90
N LYS A 63 11.43 -2.46 0.58
CA LYS A 63 11.68 -1.34 1.50
C LYS A 63 10.38 -0.61 1.86
N LYS A 64 9.53 -0.36 0.86
CA LYS A 64 8.21 0.29 1.08
C LYS A 64 7.31 -0.56 1.96
N ILE A 65 7.27 -1.88 1.73
CA ILE A 65 6.49 -2.80 2.57
C ILE A 65 7.03 -2.84 4.01
N ASN A 66 8.35 -2.82 4.21
CA ASN A 66 8.93 -2.75 5.55
C ASN A 66 8.59 -1.43 6.26
N ASN A 67 8.63 -0.30 5.54
CA ASN A 67 8.20 0.99 6.07
C ASN A 67 6.72 0.99 6.44
N LEU A 68 5.86 0.38 5.62
CA LEU A 68 4.43 0.23 5.93
C LEU A 68 4.22 -0.56 7.21
N LYS A 69 4.91 -1.69 7.39
CA LYS A 69 4.80 -2.52 8.61
C LYS A 69 5.25 -1.76 9.86
N ALA A 70 6.38 -1.06 9.77
CA ALA A 70 6.92 -0.27 10.87
C ALA A 70 5.95 0.87 11.24
N PHE A 71 5.43 1.59 10.25
CA PHE A 71 4.40 2.61 10.44
C PHE A 71 3.15 2.02 11.09
N TYR A 72 2.59 0.95 10.52
CA TYR A 72 1.35 0.33 10.99
C TYR A 72 1.48 -0.12 12.45
N LYS A 73 2.58 -0.80 12.80
CA LYS A 73 2.85 -1.23 14.19
C LYS A 73 2.93 -0.05 15.16
N LYS A 74 3.61 1.03 14.76
CA LYS A 74 3.74 2.25 15.57
C LYS A 74 2.39 2.93 15.75
N SER A 75 1.67 3.18 14.66
CA SER A 75 0.38 3.87 14.68
C SER A 75 -0.72 3.08 15.39
N LEU A 76 -0.67 1.74 15.34
CA LEU A 76 -1.55 0.89 16.11
C LEU A 76 -1.30 1.05 17.61
N LYS A 77 -0.02 1.02 18.04
CA LYS A 77 0.36 1.24 19.45
C LYS A 77 -0.06 2.63 19.96
N GLU A 78 0.11 3.64 19.11
CA GLU A 78 -0.21 5.03 19.44
C GLU A 78 -1.69 5.39 19.22
N LYS A 79 -2.52 4.45 18.73
CA LYS A 79 -3.94 4.67 18.37
C LYS A 79 -4.12 5.87 17.43
N THR A 80 -3.25 5.97 16.41
CA THR A 80 -3.25 7.07 15.42
C THR A 80 -3.68 6.65 14.02
N LEU A 81 -4.01 5.38 13.78
CA LEU A 81 -4.42 4.89 12.46
C LEU A 81 -5.59 5.70 11.86
N ASP A 82 -6.60 6.02 12.67
CA ASP A 82 -7.81 6.73 12.21
C ASP A 82 -7.59 8.23 11.96
N LYS A 83 -6.41 8.76 12.31
CA LYS A 83 -6.08 10.18 12.14
C LYS A 83 -5.59 10.52 10.73
N TYR A 84 -5.43 9.51 9.88
CA TYR A 84 -4.84 9.68 8.55
C TYR A 84 -5.85 9.33 7.46
N SER A 85 -5.79 10.10 6.38
CA SER A 85 -6.51 9.86 5.12
C SER A 85 -5.60 9.24 4.05
N LYS A 86 -4.27 9.48 4.13
CA LYS A 86 -3.29 8.93 3.19
C LYS A 86 -1.96 8.62 3.86
N VAL A 87 -1.32 7.54 3.42
CA VAL A 87 0.05 7.16 3.79
C VAL A 87 0.85 7.00 2.50
N ASN A 88 1.79 7.90 2.26
CA ASN A 88 2.61 7.91 1.05
C ASN A 88 4.00 7.31 1.31
N LEU A 89 4.30 6.23 0.59
CA LEU A 89 5.54 5.46 0.65
C LEU A 89 6.42 5.64 -0.60
N GLN A 90 6.13 6.65 -1.43
CA GLN A 90 6.91 6.96 -2.62
C GLN A 90 8.26 7.60 -2.31
N PHE A 91 8.43 8.13 -1.10
CA PHE A 91 9.66 8.76 -0.66
C PHE A 91 10.57 7.73 0.01
N ASP A 92 11.81 7.63 -0.46
CA ASP A 92 12.69 6.51 -0.07
C ASP A 92 13.06 6.50 1.41
N ASN A 93 13.10 7.65 2.07
CA ASN A 93 13.62 7.81 3.43
C ASN A 93 12.56 8.30 4.44
N GLN A 94 11.31 8.48 4.01
CA GLN A 94 10.26 9.00 4.89
C GLN A 94 8.88 8.46 4.53
N VAL A 95 8.03 8.31 5.53
CA VAL A 95 6.61 8.00 5.37
C VAL A 95 5.84 9.30 5.56
N VAL A 96 5.19 9.79 4.51
CA VAL A 96 4.42 11.05 4.56
C VAL A 96 2.96 10.73 4.79
N CYS A 97 2.37 11.26 5.86
CA CYS A 97 0.97 11.05 6.19
C CYS A 97 0.16 12.33 5.95
N THR A 98 -1.01 12.19 5.34
CA THR A 98 -2.01 13.26 5.27
C THR A 98 -3.06 13.00 6.34
N LYS A 99 -3.36 14.00 7.16
CA LYS A 99 -4.41 13.90 8.17
C LYS A 99 -5.80 13.95 7.52
N THR A 100 -6.76 13.36 8.21
CA THR A 100 -8.19 13.52 7.90
C THR A 100 -8.63 14.93 8.29
#